data_AF-Q9LKK3-F1
#
_entry.id   AF-Q9LKK3-F1
#
_cell.length_a   1.000
_cell.length_b   1.000
_cell.length_c   1.000
_cell.angle_alpha   90.00
_cell.angle_beta   90.00
_cell.angle_gamma   90.00
#
_symmetry.space_group_name_H-M   'P 1'
#
loop_
_entity.id
_entity.type
_entity.pdbx_description
1 polymer ?
#
loop_
_entity_poly.entity_id
_entity_poly.type
_entity_poly.pdbx_seq_one_letter_code
_entity_poly.pdbx_strand_id
1 'polypeptide(L)'
;AFGPKFAKGRDGGTYIEAILPGAAADQTGKFEVGDKVLATSAVFGEEIWPAAGYGQTMYCIRQRVGPLYMKMEKRFGKWDGAAELSEKEIIRAERNSGVISNRVREIQLQNYQRKMEQKMQREEDLRMGLRLYKDGKYEEALEKFESVLGSKPEINESSIASYNVACCYSKLDRIQAGISALEDALKAGYEDFKRIRTDPDLENLRKTEEFNVLLNKYDESFINENAINAIKSLFGFNKK
;
A
#
# COMPACT_ATOMS: atom_id res chain seq x y z
N ALA A 1 14.09 -41.79 13.10
CA ALA A 1 13.95 -40.32 12.99
C ALA A 1 12.67 -39.90 13.71
N PHE A 2 12.67 -38.77 14.42
CA PHE A 2 11.54 -38.38 15.27
C PHE A 2 10.23 -38.13 14.50
N GLY A 3 10.31 -37.69 13.23
CA GLY A 3 9.16 -37.65 12.31
C GLY A 3 8.65 -36.27 11.89
N PRO A 4 8.68 -35.20 12.71
CA PRO A 4 8.24 -33.88 12.28
C PRO A 4 9.29 -33.16 11.42
N LYS A 5 8.84 -32.61 10.29
CA LYS A 5 9.53 -31.58 9.52
C LYS A 5 9.03 -30.22 9.99
N PHE A 6 9.91 -29.24 10.13
CA PHE A 6 9.56 -27.90 10.63
C PHE A 6 9.77 -26.82 9.57
N ALA A 7 8.94 -25.79 9.60
CA ALA A 7 9.03 -24.60 8.76
C ALA A 7 8.92 -23.29 9.58
N LYS A 8 9.43 -22.19 9.00
CA LYS A 8 9.33 -20.84 9.58
C LYS A 8 7.97 -20.23 9.25
N GLY A 9 7.24 -19.76 10.27
CA GLY A 9 6.00 -18.99 10.09
C GLY A 9 6.24 -17.50 9.83
N ARG A 10 5.19 -16.77 9.44
CA ARG A 10 5.23 -15.31 9.18
C ARG A 10 5.63 -14.50 10.41
N ASP A 11 5.25 -14.96 11.60
CA ASP A 11 5.64 -14.39 12.89
C ASP A 11 7.08 -14.73 13.30
N GLY A 12 7.83 -15.42 12.44
CA GLY A 12 9.18 -15.89 12.72
C GLY A 12 9.25 -17.15 13.58
N GLY A 13 8.10 -17.71 14.00
CA GLY A 13 8.01 -18.92 14.81
C GLY A 13 8.29 -20.21 14.05
N THR A 14 8.34 -21.33 14.78
CA THR A 14 8.61 -22.67 14.25
C THR A 14 7.34 -23.51 14.26
N TYR A 15 6.98 -24.11 13.14
CA TYR A 15 5.74 -24.87 12.96
C TYR A 15 6.01 -26.24 12.34
N ILE A 16 5.18 -27.23 12.65
CA ILE A 16 5.24 -28.53 11.98
C ILE A 16 4.70 -28.38 10.54
N GLU A 17 5.57 -28.64 9.57
CA GLU A 17 5.28 -28.56 8.14
C GLU A 17 4.73 -29.88 7.59
N ALA A 18 5.31 -30.99 8.04
CA ALA A 18 4.92 -32.32 7.63
C ALA A 18 5.28 -33.31 8.73
N ILE A 19 4.56 -34.42 8.78
CA ILE A 19 4.89 -35.56 9.62
C ILE A 19 5.20 -36.72 8.70
N LEU A 20 6.40 -37.29 8.83
CA LEU A 20 6.84 -38.40 7.98
C LEU A 20 6.02 -39.65 8.29
N PRO A 21 5.32 -40.26 7.30
CA PRO A 21 4.55 -41.48 7.50
C PRO A 21 5.41 -42.62 8.08
N GLY A 22 4.89 -43.32 9.08
CA GLY A 22 5.55 -44.42 9.77
C GLY A 22 6.63 -44.00 10.79
N ALA A 23 6.91 -42.70 10.96
CA ALA A 23 7.83 -42.22 11.99
C ALA A 23 7.17 -42.17 13.38
N ALA A 24 7.98 -42.02 14.44
CA ALA A 24 7.47 -42.01 15.82
C ALA A 24 6.38 -40.93 16.05
N ALA A 25 6.52 -39.74 15.47
CA ALA A 25 5.49 -38.70 15.57
C ALA A 25 4.17 -39.09 14.88
N ASP A 26 4.23 -39.80 13.76
CA ASP A 26 3.05 -40.32 13.04
C ASP A 26 2.32 -41.39 13.86
N GLN A 27 3.08 -42.36 14.37
CA GLN A 27 2.55 -43.48 15.16
C GLN A 27 1.90 -43.05 16.48
N THR A 28 2.40 -41.97 17.09
CA THR A 28 1.87 -41.48 18.38
C THR A 28 0.62 -40.62 18.23
N GLY A 29 0.34 -40.06 17.06
CA GLY A 29 -0.77 -39.13 16.84
C GLY A 29 -0.74 -37.86 17.71
N LYS A 30 0.37 -37.58 18.41
CA LYS A 30 0.47 -36.45 19.34
C LYS A 30 0.65 -35.10 18.65
N PHE A 31 1.03 -35.11 17.38
CA PHE A 31 1.35 -33.93 16.59
C PHE A 31 0.43 -33.83 15.38
N GLU A 32 0.12 -32.61 14.98
CA GLU A 32 -0.58 -32.32 13.74
C GLU A 32 0.25 -31.35 12.91
N VAL A 33 0.10 -31.44 11.58
CA VAL A 33 0.61 -30.42 10.68
C VAL A 33 0.03 -29.08 11.10
N GLY A 34 0.92 -28.12 11.37
CA GLY A 34 0.57 -26.79 11.83
C GLY A 34 0.82 -26.47 13.28
N ASP A 35 1.07 -27.45 14.14
CA ASP A 35 1.36 -27.20 15.54
C ASP A 35 2.61 -26.31 15.70
N LYS A 36 2.54 -25.35 16.64
CA LYS A 36 3.61 -24.36 16.86
C LYS A 36 4.50 -24.76 18.02
N VAL A 37 5.81 -24.57 17.87
CA VAL A 37 6.78 -24.74 18.97
C VAL A 37 6.80 -23.47 19.82
N LEU A 38 6.44 -23.58 21.10
CA LEU A 38 6.49 -22.48 22.08
C LEU A 38 7.78 -22.45 22.88
N ALA A 39 8.37 -23.62 23.15
CA ALA A 39 9.63 -23.75 23.89
C ALA A 39 10.35 -25.05 23.51
N THR A 40 11.67 -25.07 23.61
CA THR A 40 12.50 -26.25 23.38
C THR A 40 13.57 -26.37 24.46
N SER A 41 13.97 -27.60 24.78
CA SER A 41 15.12 -27.84 25.63
C SER A 41 16.39 -27.24 25.02
N ALA A 42 17.32 -26.78 25.85
CA ALA A 42 18.64 -26.28 25.45
C ALA A 42 19.45 -27.35 24.69
N VAL A 43 20.57 -26.99 24.08
CA VAL A 43 21.45 -27.98 23.41
C VAL A 43 22.05 -28.97 24.41
N PHE A 44 22.39 -28.48 25.61
CA PHE A 44 22.94 -29.24 26.73
C PHE A 44 22.11 -29.01 28.00
N GLY A 45 21.99 -30.04 28.85
CA GLY A 45 21.21 -29.98 30.10
C GLY A 45 19.70 -30.18 29.92
N GLU A 46 18.93 -29.93 30.97
CA GLU A 46 17.49 -30.21 31.02
C GLU A 46 16.61 -28.95 30.95
N GLU A 47 17.23 -27.77 30.88
CA GLU A 47 16.51 -26.49 30.83
C GLU A 47 15.67 -26.33 29.56
N ILE A 48 14.48 -25.75 29.71
CA ILE A 48 13.55 -25.46 28.61
C ILE A 48 13.43 -23.94 28.44
N TRP A 49 13.73 -23.45 27.23
CA TRP A 49 13.74 -22.03 26.90
C TRP A 49 12.65 -21.70 25.87
N PRO A 50 12.06 -20.48 25.92
CA PRO A 50 11.12 -20.02 24.91
C PRO A 50 11.71 -20.11 23.50
N ALA A 51 10.90 -20.53 22.53
CA ALA A 51 11.28 -20.61 21.13
C ALA A 51 11.33 -19.19 20.51
N ALA A 52 12.48 -18.52 20.64
CA ALA A 52 12.68 -17.12 20.25
C ALA A 52 12.81 -16.86 18.73
N GLY A 53 12.53 -17.88 17.90
CA GLY A 53 12.50 -17.78 16.44
C GLY A 53 13.00 -19.04 15.74
N TYR A 54 12.66 -19.20 14.46
CA TYR A 54 12.90 -20.42 13.69
C TYR A 54 14.36 -20.87 13.68
N GLY A 55 15.30 -19.96 13.41
CA GLY A 55 16.72 -20.31 13.30
C GLY A 55 17.29 -20.88 14.61
N GLN A 56 17.04 -20.19 15.72
CA GLN A 56 17.51 -20.61 17.06
C GLN A 56 16.82 -21.90 17.51
N THR A 57 15.51 -22.00 17.30
CA THR A 57 14.73 -23.19 17.66
C THR A 57 15.24 -24.41 16.89
N MET A 58 15.45 -24.29 15.58
CA MET A 58 15.98 -25.37 14.75
C MET A 58 17.43 -25.70 15.06
N TYR A 59 18.26 -24.72 15.43
CA TYR A 59 19.61 -24.97 15.92
C TYR A 59 19.57 -25.86 17.17
N CYS A 60 18.76 -25.50 18.17
CA CYS A 60 18.60 -26.30 19.39
C CYS A 60 18.11 -27.72 19.10
N ILE A 61 17.06 -27.86 18.28
CA ILE A 61 16.50 -29.16 17.90
C ILE A 61 17.53 -30.05 17.18
N ARG A 62 18.33 -29.48 16.27
CA ARG A 62 19.29 -30.24 15.45
C ARG A 62 20.56 -30.60 16.21
N GLN A 63 21.02 -29.73 17.10
CA GLN A 63 22.28 -29.91 17.83
C GLN A 63 22.09 -30.61 19.18
N ARG A 64 20.84 -30.88 19.61
CA ARG A 64 20.51 -31.47 20.91
C ARG A 64 21.26 -32.79 21.13
N VAL A 65 21.95 -32.85 22.27
CA VAL A 65 22.55 -34.09 22.79
C VAL A 65 21.64 -34.65 23.88
N GLY A 66 21.04 -35.81 23.63
CA GLY A 66 20.09 -36.46 24.55
C GLY A 66 18.61 -36.24 24.17
N PRO A 67 17.66 -36.54 25.07
CA PRO A 67 16.22 -36.45 24.79
C PRO A 67 15.80 -35.01 24.47
N LEU A 68 15.02 -34.79 23.41
CA LEU A 68 14.48 -33.47 23.05
C LEU A 68 13.11 -33.26 23.71
N TYR A 69 12.98 -32.19 24.50
CA TYR A 69 11.70 -31.78 25.08
C TYR A 69 11.19 -30.50 24.41
N MET A 70 9.91 -30.48 24.06
CA MET A 70 9.27 -29.32 23.44
C MET A 70 7.92 -29.03 24.08
N LYS A 71 7.62 -27.74 24.25
CA LYS A 71 6.28 -27.26 24.55
C LYS A 71 5.62 -26.85 23.24
N MET A 72 4.50 -27.48 22.92
CA MET A 72 3.78 -27.27 21.66
C MET A 72 2.44 -26.58 21.91
N GLU A 73 2.00 -25.78 20.95
CA GLU A 73 0.63 -25.25 20.84
C GLU A 73 -0.12 -26.00 19.75
N LYS A 74 -1.27 -26.59 20.10
CA LYS A 74 -2.17 -27.22 19.14
C LYS A 74 -2.83 -26.18 18.26
N ARG A 75 -2.73 -26.35 16.95
CA ARG A 75 -3.28 -25.40 15.96
C ARG A 75 -4.43 -25.99 15.14
N PHE A 76 -4.78 -27.27 15.35
CA PHE A 76 -5.92 -27.95 14.73
C PHE A 76 -5.93 -27.84 13.19
N GLY A 77 -4.76 -28.04 12.57
CA GLY A 77 -4.60 -27.90 11.11
C GLY A 77 -4.65 -26.46 10.58
N LYS A 78 -4.81 -25.42 11.42
CA LYS A 78 -4.66 -24.01 11.01
C LYS A 78 -3.20 -23.66 10.83
N TRP A 79 -2.71 -24.04 9.67
CA TRP A 79 -1.37 -23.77 9.21
C TRP A 79 -1.41 -23.27 7.79
N ASP A 80 -1.09 -21.99 7.63
CA ASP A 80 -0.94 -21.33 6.35
C ASP A 80 0.42 -21.72 5.72
N GLY A 81 0.69 -23.03 5.70
CA GLY A 81 1.98 -23.63 5.46
C GLY A 81 2.65 -23.22 4.16
N ALA A 82 3.95 -22.96 4.27
CA ALA A 82 4.83 -22.44 3.23
C ALA A 82 4.16 -21.30 2.46
N ALA A 83 4.24 -20.08 3.03
CA ALA A 83 3.69 -18.88 2.43
C ALA A 83 3.75 -18.96 0.91
N GLU A 84 2.58 -18.93 0.25
CA GLU A 84 2.57 -18.52 -1.15
C GLU A 84 3.43 -17.27 -1.20
N LEU A 85 4.55 -17.39 -1.92
CA LEU A 85 5.44 -16.27 -2.16
C LEU A 85 4.54 -15.11 -2.57
N SER A 86 4.70 -13.96 -1.93
CA SER A 86 3.97 -12.78 -2.38
C SER A 86 4.24 -12.61 -3.88
N GLU A 87 3.31 -12.00 -4.61
CA GLU A 87 3.50 -11.73 -6.04
C GLU A 87 4.87 -11.08 -6.31
N LYS A 88 5.34 -10.23 -5.40
CA LYS A 88 6.68 -9.62 -5.42
C LYS A 88 7.82 -10.62 -5.28
N GLU A 89 7.70 -11.61 -4.41
CA GLU A 89 8.72 -12.65 -4.20
C GLU A 89 8.75 -13.66 -5.35
N ILE A 90 7.60 -14.03 -5.91
CA ILE A 90 7.52 -14.87 -7.13
C ILE A 90 8.20 -14.15 -8.29
N ILE A 91 7.82 -12.90 -8.54
CA ILE A 91 8.41 -12.09 -9.62
C ILE A 91 9.93 -11.91 -9.41
N ARG A 92 10.38 -11.71 -8.17
CA ARG A 92 11.81 -11.53 -7.86
C ARG A 92 12.61 -12.82 -8.05
N ALA A 93 12.09 -13.95 -7.56
CA ALA A 93 12.73 -15.25 -7.71
C ALA A 93 12.86 -15.64 -9.19
N GLU A 94 11.81 -15.41 -9.98
CA GLU A 94 11.81 -15.72 -11.41
C GLU A 94 12.71 -14.80 -12.23
N ARG A 95 12.71 -13.48 -11.97
CA ARG A 95 13.67 -12.55 -12.59
C ARG A 95 15.12 -12.97 -12.35
N ASN A 96 15.44 -13.42 -11.13
CA ASN A 96 16.78 -13.90 -10.79
C ASN A 96 17.12 -15.24 -11.47
N SER A 97 16.11 -16.03 -11.86
CA SER A 97 16.28 -17.32 -12.54
C SER A 97 16.42 -17.21 -14.06
N GLY A 98 16.11 -16.05 -14.66
CA GLY A 98 16.14 -15.84 -16.11
C GLY A 98 14.99 -16.47 -16.89
N VAL A 99 14.02 -17.10 -16.21
CA VAL A 99 12.84 -17.74 -16.81
C VAL A 99 11.58 -16.99 -16.39
N ILE A 100 10.68 -16.68 -17.33
CA ILE A 100 9.35 -16.16 -17.05
C ILE A 100 8.36 -17.31 -17.15
N SER A 101 7.82 -17.77 -16.02
CA SER A 101 6.83 -18.84 -15.97
C SER A 101 5.43 -18.33 -16.34
N ASN A 102 4.51 -19.27 -16.61
CA ASN A 102 3.10 -18.95 -16.80
C ASN A 102 2.48 -18.31 -15.53
N ARG A 103 2.98 -18.65 -14.33
CA ARG A 103 2.49 -18.10 -13.06
C ARG A 103 2.76 -16.59 -12.93
N VAL A 104 3.95 -16.12 -13.35
CA VAL A 104 4.23 -14.68 -13.38
C VAL A 104 3.37 -13.94 -14.41
N ARG A 105 3.10 -14.55 -15.56
CA ARG A 105 2.19 -13.98 -16.56
C ARG A 105 0.78 -13.81 -16.02
N GLU A 106 0.26 -14.80 -15.29
CA GLU A 106 -1.05 -14.72 -14.62
C GLU A 106 -1.09 -13.61 -13.57
N ILE A 107 -0.06 -13.50 -12.73
CA ILE A 107 0.06 -12.43 -11.72
C ILE A 107 0.11 -11.05 -12.40
N GLN A 108 0.86 -10.91 -13.50
CA GLN A 108 0.92 -9.66 -14.25
C GLN A 108 -0.44 -9.30 -14.86
N LEU A 109 -1.15 -10.29 -15.42
CA LEU A 109 -2.48 -10.09 -15.98
C LEU A 109 -3.49 -9.68 -14.91
N GLN A 110 -3.49 -10.33 -13.75
CA GLN A 110 -4.36 -9.98 -12.62
C GLN A 110 -4.06 -8.58 -12.07
N ASN A 111 -2.78 -8.21 -11.94
CA ASN A 111 -2.40 -6.87 -11.51
C ASN A 111 -2.79 -5.80 -12.52
N TYR A 112 -2.65 -6.10 -13.82
CA TYR A 112 -3.14 -5.23 -14.87
C TYR A 112 -4.66 -5.06 -14.79
N GLN A 113 -5.42 -6.15 -14.63
CA GLN A 113 -6.87 -6.12 -14.47
C GLN A 113 -7.29 -5.29 -13.26
N ARG A 114 -6.71 -5.53 -12.07
CA ARG A 114 -6.97 -4.75 -10.86
C ARG A 114 -6.68 -3.26 -11.05
N LYS A 115 -5.56 -2.92 -11.71
CA LYS A 115 -5.21 -1.52 -12.00
C LYS A 115 -6.24 -0.87 -12.94
N MET A 116 -6.68 -1.59 -13.97
CA MET A 116 -7.70 -1.11 -14.91
C MET A 116 -9.06 -0.95 -14.23
N GLU A 117 -9.46 -1.89 -13.37
CA GLU A 117 -10.69 -1.83 -12.59
C GLU A 117 -10.69 -0.63 -11.64
N GLN A 118 -9.61 -0.41 -10.90
CA GLN A 118 -9.47 0.78 -10.05
C GLN A 118 -9.54 2.08 -10.85
N LYS A 119 -8.93 2.12 -12.03
CA LYS A 119 -9.03 3.30 -12.91
C LYS A 119 -10.47 3.53 -13.37
N MET A 120 -11.17 2.49 -13.82
CA MET A 120 -12.58 2.59 -14.23
C MET A 120 -13.47 3.07 -13.07
N GLN A 121 -13.25 2.54 -11.86
CA GLN A 121 -13.98 2.97 -10.67
C GLN A 121 -13.73 4.45 -10.35
N ARG A 122 -12.47 4.93 -10.42
CA ARG A 122 -12.16 6.36 -10.21
C ARG A 122 -12.84 7.25 -11.24
N GLU A 123 -12.84 6.85 -12.51
CA GLU A 123 -13.54 7.59 -13.56
C GLU A 123 -15.06 7.64 -13.33
N GLU A 124 -15.64 6.52 -12.86
CA GLU A 124 -17.05 6.45 -12.51
C GLU A 124 -17.40 7.34 -11.31
N ASP A 125 -16.61 7.26 -10.23
CA ASP A 125 -16.79 8.09 -9.03
C ASP A 125 -16.66 9.57 -9.38
N LEU A 126 -15.68 9.96 -10.20
CA LEU A 126 -15.52 11.34 -10.66
C LEU A 126 -16.75 11.81 -11.46
N ARG A 127 -17.25 10.99 -12.40
CA ARG A 127 -18.48 11.30 -13.17
C ARG A 127 -19.70 11.39 -12.26
N MET A 128 -19.81 10.51 -11.27
CA MET A 128 -20.92 10.50 -10.32
C MET A 128 -20.88 11.75 -9.44
N GLY A 129 -19.72 12.10 -8.89
CA GLY A 129 -19.52 13.33 -8.11
C GLY A 129 -19.89 14.57 -8.91
N LEU A 130 -19.48 14.67 -10.18
CA LEU A 130 -19.86 15.80 -11.05
C LEU A 130 -21.37 15.89 -11.32
N ARG A 131 -22.08 14.75 -11.39
CA ARG A 131 -23.55 14.75 -11.52
C ARG A 131 -24.22 15.23 -10.24
N LEU A 132 -23.85 14.64 -9.11
CA LEU A 132 -24.35 15.01 -7.79
C LEU A 132 -24.12 16.50 -7.49
N TYR A 133 -22.96 17.01 -7.88
CA TYR A 133 -22.61 18.42 -7.75
C TYR A 133 -23.58 19.32 -8.52
N LYS A 134 -23.85 18.98 -9.79
CA LYS A 134 -24.80 19.72 -10.64
C LYS A 134 -26.22 19.69 -10.09
N ASP A 135 -26.58 18.63 -9.38
CA ASP A 135 -27.87 18.48 -8.71
C ASP A 135 -27.94 19.23 -7.36
N GLY A 136 -26.86 19.94 -6.97
CA GLY A 136 -26.77 20.71 -5.72
C GLY A 136 -26.50 19.84 -4.48
N LYS A 137 -26.20 18.56 -4.66
CA LYS A 137 -25.93 17.60 -3.58
C LYS A 137 -24.44 17.60 -3.23
N TYR A 138 -23.98 18.69 -2.65
CA TYR A 138 -22.54 18.94 -2.49
C TYR A 138 -21.86 17.96 -1.52
N GLU A 139 -22.52 17.52 -0.45
CA GLU A 139 -21.97 16.50 0.46
C GLU A 139 -21.84 15.13 -0.22
N GLU A 140 -22.85 14.68 -0.97
CA GLU A 140 -22.79 13.43 -1.72
C GLU A 140 -21.71 13.50 -2.82
N ALA A 141 -21.57 14.66 -3.48
CA ALA A 141 -20.52 14.89 -4.47
C ALA A 141 -19.12 14.85 -3.85
N LEU A 142 -18.95 15.48 -2.69
CA LEU A 142 -17.71 15.50 -1.93
C LEU A 142 -17.25 14.07 -1.59
N GLU A 143 -18.15 13.20 -1.11
CA GLU A 143 -17.84 11.80 -0.82
C GLU A 143 -17.24 11.08 -2.05
N LYS A 144 -17.81 11.32 -3.25
CA LYS A 144 -17.32 10.71 -4.49
C LYS A 144 -15.96 11.24 -4.91
N PHE A 145 -15.72 12.54 -4.80
CA PHE A 145 -14.40 13.10 -5.09
C PHE A 145 -13.34 12.63 -4.09
N GLU A 146 -13.68 12.51 -2.81
CA GLU A 146 -12.78 11.97 -1.79
C GLU A 146 -12.47 10.48 -2.01
N SER A 147 -13.43 9.68 -2.51
CA SER A 147 -13.20 8.30 -2.97
C SER A 147 -12.14 8.22 -4.07
N VAL A 148 -12.19 9.16 -5.04
CA VAL A 148 -11.16 9.26 -6.09
C VAL A 148 -9.79 9.56 -5.48
N LEU A 149 -9.70 10.51 -4.55
CA LEU A 149 -8.43 10.87 -3.89
C LEU A 149 -7.87 9.74 -3.00
N GLY A 150 -8.75 8.99 -2.32
CA GLY A 150 -8.38 7.87 -1.46
C GLY A 150 -7.86 6.64 -2.21
N SER A 151 -8.12 6.54 -3.52
CA SER A 151 -7.76 5.37 -4.34
C SER A 151 -6.46 5.54 -5.14
N LYS A 152 -5.57 6.44 -4.68
CA LYS A 152 -4.25 6.74 -5.26
C LYS A 152 -4.33 7.08 -6.76
N PRO A 153 -5.03 8.17 -7.10
CA PRO A 153 -5.21 8.59 -8.49
C PRO A 153 -3.89 8.97 -9.16
N GLU A 154 -3.90 9.00 -10.49
CA GLU A 154 -2.83 9.67 -11.25
C GLU A 154 -2.85 11.18 -10.97
N ILE A 155 -1.74 11.87 -11.22
CA ILE A 155 -1.57 13.30 -10.90
C ILE A 155 -2.73 14.15 -11.47
N ASN A 156 -3.09 13.93 -12.73
CA ASN A 156 -4.19 14.65 -13.39
C ASN A 156 -5.57 14.35 -12.75
N GLU A 157 -5.81 13.10 -12.35
CA GLU A 157 -7.06 12.73 -11.67
C GLU A 157 -7.12 13.38 -10.29
N SER A 158 -5.99 13.41 -9.57
CA SER A 158 -5.86 14.04 -8.25
C SER A 158 -6.13 15.53 -8.32
N SER A 159 -5.52 16.24 -9.29
CA SER A 159 -5.66 17.69 -9.40
C SER A 159 -7.10 18.11 -9.72
N ILE A 160 -7.77 17.37 -10.62
CA ILE A 160 -9.18 17.60 -10.97
C ILE A 160 -10.09 17.27 -9.77
N ALA A 161 -9.88 16.15 -9.09
CA ALA A 161 -10.70 15.77 -7.94
C ALA A 161 -10.55 16.77 -6.78
N SER A 162 -9.33 17.16 -6.43
CA SER A 162 -9.07 18.17 -5.39
C SER A 162 -9.68 19.53 -5.73
N TYR A 163 -9.67 19.94 -7.00
CA TYR A 163 -10.33 21.17 -7.44
C TYR A 163 -11.85 21.11 -7.22
N ASN A 164 -12.48 19.99 -7.58
CA ASN A 164 -13.91 19.80 -7.37
C ASN A 164 -14.26 19.69 -5.87
N VAL A 165 -13.40 19.09 -5.05
CA VAL A 165 -13.51 19.10 -3.58
C VAL A 165 -13.50 20.55 -3.05
N ALA A 166 -12.61 21.40 -3.54
CA ALA A 166 -12.58 22.81 -3.17
C ALA A 166 -13.88 23.54 -3.54
N CYS A 167 -14.44 23.25 -4.72
CA CYS A 167 -15.75 23.76 -5.16
C CYS A 167 -16.89 23.29 -4.24
N CYS A 168 -16.91 22.02 -3.83
CA CYS A 168 -17.88 21.51 -2.85
C CYS A 168 -17.77 22.26 -1.52
N TYR A 169 -16.56 22.35 -0.96
CA TYR A 169 -16.34 23.03 0.31
C TYR A 169 -16.70 24.51 0.25
N SER A 170 -16.45 25.18 -0.88
CA SER A 170 -16.87 26.56 -1.08
C SER A 170 -18.40 26.70 -1.05
N LYS A 171 -19.15 25.86 -1.77
CA LYS A 171 -20.62 25.85 -1.75
C LYS A 171 -21.22 25.53 -0.38
N LEU A 172 -20.51 24.72 0.40
CA LEU A 172 -20.88 24.37 1.77
C LEU A 172 -20.42 25.37 2.83
N ASP A 173 -19.83 26.50 2.41
CA ASP A 173 -19.27 27.55 3.27
C ASP A 173 -18.21 27.04 4.27
N ARG A 174 -17.52 25.94 3.91
CA ARG A 174 -16.41 25.35 4.70
C ARG A 174 -15.08 25.90 4.20
N ILE A 175 -14.89 27.20 4.42
CA ILE A 175 -13.79 28.00 3.84
C ILE A 175 -12.42 27.33 4.02
N GLN A 176 -12.04 26.98 5.25
CA GLN A 176 -10.69 26.48 5.52
C GLN A 176 -10.40 25.14 4.81
N ALA A 177 -11.39 24.25 4.77
CA ALA A 177 -11.27 22.99 4.03
C ALA A 177 -11.20 23.23 2.51
N GLY A 178 -11.96 24.21 2.01
CA GLY A 178 -11.91 24.62 0.60
C GLY A 178 -10.57 25.19 0.17
N ILE A 179 -9.96 26.06 0.98
CA ILE A 179 -8.61 26.61 0.71
C ILE A 179 -7.57 25.49 0.72
N SER A 180 -7.64 24.57 1.69
CA SER A 180 -6.73 23.42 1.75
C SER A 180 -6.85 22.55 0.50
N ALA A 181 -8.08 22.20 0.09
CA ALA A 181 -8.32 21.39 -1.10
C ALA A 181 -7.87 22.09 -2.39
N LEU A 182 -8.05 23.42 -2.46
CA LEU A 182 -7.57 24.22 -3.59
C LEU A 182 -6.04 24.22 -3.66
N GLU A 183 -5.35 24.36 -2.51
CA GLU A 183 -3.89 24.23 -2.49
C GLU A 183 -3.44 22.83 -2.92
N ASP A 184 -4.13 21.77 -2.50
CA ASP A 184 -3.82 20.40 -2.93
C ASP A 184 -4.01 20.22 -4.44
N ALA A 185 -5.04 20.83 -5.03
CA ALA A 185 -5.23 20.84 -6.48
C ALA A 185 -4.05 21.51 -7.20
N LEU A 186 -3.61 22.67 -6.71
CA LEU A 186 -2.47 23.42 -7.25
C LEU A 186 -1.16 22.63 -7.12
N LYS A 187 -0.89 22.02 -5.95
CA LYS A 187 0.27 21.14 -5.73
C LYS A 187 0.27 19.92 -6.65
N ALA A 188 -0.92 19.39 -6.95
CA ALA A 188 -1.10 18.30 -7.89
C ALA A 188 -1.02 18.74 -9.38
N GLY A 189 -0.73 20.02 -9.66
CA GLY A 189 -0.56 20.52 -11.03
C GLY A 189 -1.84 20.96 -11.70
N TYR A 190 -2.84 21.45 -10.96
CA TYR A 190 -3.98 22.13 -11.57
C TYR A 190 -3.55 23.49 -12.14
N GLU A 191 -3.66 23.67 -13.45
CA GLU A 191 -3.07 24.83 -14.16
C GLU A 191 -4.10 25.87 -14.66
N ASP A 192 -5.41 25.61 -14.55
CA ASP A 192 -6.43 26.57 -15.00
C ASP A 192 -6.67 27.67 -13.96
N PHE A 193 -5.64 28.51 -13.74
CA PHE A 193 -5.68 29.62 -12.80
C PHE A 193 -6.70 30.68 -13.19
N LYS A 194 -7.00 30.83 -14.48
CA LYS A 194 -8.06 31.73 -14.95
C LYS A 194 -9.41 31.28 -14.40
N ARG A 195 -9.68 29.97 -14.48
CA ARG A 195 -10.88 29.39 -13.89
C ARG A 195 -10.90 29.57 -12.39
N ILE A 196 -9.81 29.28 -11.67
CA ILE A 196 -9.76 29.49 -10.20
C ILE A 196 -10.19 30.91 -9.79
N ARG A 197 -9.79 31.94 -10.54
CA ARG A 197 -10.13 33.34 -10.24
C ARG A 197 -11.56 33.77 -10.62
N THR A 198 -12.21 33.02 -11.50
CA THR A 198 -13.50 33.42 -12.09
C THR A 198 -14.64 32.45 -11.79
N ASP A 199 -14.33 31.25 -11.30
CA ASP A 199 -15.33 30.21 -11.07
C ASP A 199 -16.33 30.68 -9.98
N PRO A 200 -17.65 30.73 -10.30
CA PRO A 200 -18.68 31.05 -9.32
C PRO A 200 -18.78 29.97 -8.22
N ASP A 201 -18.29 28.76 -8.47
CA ASP A 201 -18.28 27.69 -7.48
C ASP A 201 -17.25 27.91 -6.38
N LEU A 202 -16.26 28.77 -6.62
CA LEU A 202 -15.26 29.17 -5.63
C LEU A 202 -15.55 30.56 -5.02
N GLU A 203 -16.72 31.16 -5.30
CA GLU A 203 -17.02 32.54 -4.89
C GLU A 203 -16.80 32.78 -3.39
N ASN A 204 -17.20 31.85 -2.53
CA ASN A 204 -17.03 32.00 -1.08
C ASN A 204 -15.55 31.96 -0.68
N LEU A 205 -14.71 31.20 -1.38
CA LEU A 205 -13.26 31.21 -1.13
C LEU A 205 -12.61 32.49 -1.68
N ARG A 206 -13.01 32.94 -2.87
CA ARG A 206 -12.46 34.14 -3.52
C ARG A 206 -12.65 35.42 -2.72
N LYS A 207 -13.59 35.46 -1.78
CA LYS A 207 -13.85 36.60 -0.90
C LYS A 207 -12.89 36.67 0.29
N THR A 208 -12.06 35.66 0.52
CA THR A 208 -11.21 35.57 1.71
C THR A 208 -9.77 35.96 1.41
N GLU A 209 -9.06 36.42 2.44
CA GLU A 209 -7.67 36.84 2.30
C GLU A 209 -6.74 35.64 2.07
N GLU A 210 -7.07 34.48 2.65
CA GLU A 210 -6.32 33.23 2.49
C GLU A 210 -6.28 32.78 1.03
N PHE A 211 -7.34 33.03 0.26
CA PHE A 211 -7.36 32.76 -1.17
C PHE A 211 -6.37 33.64 -1.93
N ASN A 212 -6.30 34.94 -1.61
CA ASN A 212 -5.36 35.88 -2.21
C ASN A 212 -3.92 35.47 -1.89
N VAL A 213 -3.63 35.15 -0.63
CA VAL A 213 -2.31 34.67 -0.18
C VAL A 213 -1.92 33.39 -0.92
N LEU A 214 -2.85 32.43 -1.04
CA LEU A 214 -2.62 31.19 -1.76
C LEU A 214 -2.28 31.45 -3.22
N LEU A 215 -3.06 32.26 -3.94
CA LEU A 215 -2.80 32.51 -5.36
C LEU A 215 -1.52 33.30 -5.62
N ASN A 216 -1.21 34.30 -4.80
CA ASN A 216 0.00 35.09 -4.94
C ASN A 216 1.26 34.22 -4.86
N LYS A 217 1.28 33.21 -3.97
CA LYS A 217 2.37 32.23 -3.87
C LYS A 217 2.64 31.49 -5.19
N TYR A 218 1.59 31.12 -5.93
CA TYR A 218 1.74 30.41 -7.21
C TYR A 218 2.00 31.36 -8.38
N ASP A 219 1.48 32.59 -8.35
CA ASP A 219 1.78 33.62 -9.34
C ASP A 219 3.25 34.05 -9.31
N GLU A 220 3.80 34.30 -8.11
CA GLU A 220 5.21 34.64 -7.93
C GLU A 220 6.13 33.51 -8.38
N SER A 221 5.79 32.26 -8.06
CA SER A 221 6.56 31.09 -8.51
C SER A 221 6.60 31.00 -10.03
N PHE A 222 5.46 31.20 -10.70
CA PHE A 222 5.37 31.16 -12.16
C PHE A 222 6.14 32.30 -12.83
N ILE A 223 6.06 33.52 -12.28
CA ILE A 223 6.82 34.68 -12.77
C ILE A 223 8.32 34.44 -12.63
N ASN A 224 8.77 33.95 -11.47
CA ASN A 224 10.18 33.66 -11.22
C ASN A 224 10.71 32.55 -12.15
N GLU A 225 9.97 31.47 -12.34
CA GLU A 225 10.37 30.37 -13.22
C GLU A 225 10.45 30.82 -14.69
N ASN A 226 9.47 31.59 -15.16
CA ASN A 226 9.49 32.16 -16.51
C ASN A 226 10.61 33.17 -16.71
N ALA A 227 10.88 34.03 -15.73
CA ALA A 227 12.01 34.95 -15.77
C ALA A 227 13.34 34.20 -15.84
N ILE A 228 13.53 33.16 -15.03
CA ILE A 228 14.72 32.30 -15.05
C ILE A 228 14.87 31.59 -16.39
N ASN A 229 13.78 31.03 -16.94
CA ASN A 229 13.80 30.32 -18.22
C ASN A 229 14.06 31.27 -19.39
N ALA A 230 13.49 32.49 -19.37
CA ALA A 230 13.78 33.53 -20.35
C ALA A 230 15.26 33.96 -20.30
N ILE A 231 15.82 34.15 -19.10
CA ILE A 231 17.26 34.43 -18.92
C ILE A 231 18.10 33.26 -19.47
N LYS A 232 17.79 32.01 -19.13
CA LYS A 232 18.50 30.84 -19.67
C LYS A 232 18.43 30.74 -21.19
N SER A 233 17.29 31.10 -21.79
CA SER A 233 17.11 31.14 -23.24
C SER A 233 17.89 32.29 -23.90
N LEU A 234 17.95 33.46 -23.26
CA LEU A 234 18.71 34.62 -23.75
C LEU A 234 20.22 34.41 -23.64
N PHE A 235 20.68 33.69 -22.62
CA PHE A 235 22.09 33.35 -22.40
C PHE A 235 22.42 31.90 -22.81
N GLY A 236 21.66 31.34 -23.77
CA GLY A 236 21.79 29.95 -24.23
C GLY A 236 23.24 29.50 -24.32
N PHE A 237 23.66 28.69 -23.34
CA PHE A 237 24.94 28.00 -23.37
C PHE A 237 24.87 26.95 -24.47
N ASN A 238 25.34 27.34 -25.66
CA ASN A 238 25.73 26.42 -26.71
C ASN A 238 26.86 25.55 -26.16
N LYS A 239 26.53 24.38 -25.61
CA LYS A 239 27.50 23.30 -25.46
C LYS A 239 27.42 22.44 -26.72
N LYS A 240 28.32 22.73 -27.65
CA LYS A 240 28.84 21.75 -28.60
C LYS A 240 29.50 20.60 -27.83
#